data_AF-A0A2A5VFK8-F1
#
_entry.id   AF-A0A2A5VFK8-F1
#
_cell.length_a   1.000
_cell.length_b   1.000
_cell.length_c   1.000
_cell.angle_alpha   90.00
_cell.angle_beta   90.00
_cell.angle_gamma   90.00
#
_symmetry.space_group_name_H-M   'P 1'
#
loop_
_entity.id
_entity.type
_entity.pdbx_description
1 polymer ?
#
loop_
_entity_poly.entity_id
_entity_poly.type
_entity_poly.pdbx_seq_one_letter_code
_entity_poly.pdbx_strand_id
1 'polypeptide(L)'
;MSSTFRHVLMGLLDELIFDFLGLESPTLLELIFAGSAVIGGGLFLFWFALVMIGGITADIFDGVFGTDIDAIGADASFKALTFQGIMAFLMFFGLGGLFVLKSDGGNAIAIVVGGITGFASMVGTGKLFEFFIGLQADGTVNIASAVNAKGTVYLGISEENIGQVQVNVGGTLRTYPARSFDKTSIDTGVMIQVKEVVAGVLIVERI
;
A
#
# COMPACT_ATOMS: atom_id res chain seq x y z
N MET A 1 22.70 37.86 22.25
CA MET A 1 21.65 37.20 23.06
C MET A 1 20.89 36.10 22.32
N SER A 2 21.12 35.86 21.01
CA SER A 2 20.50 34.75 20.25
C SER A 2 21.38 33.47 20.24
N SER A 3 22.70 33.58 20.27
CA SER A 3 23.62 32.43 20.24
C SER A 3 23.63 31.60 21.54
N THR A 4 23.54 32.26 22.70
CA THR A 4 23.50 31.59 24.01
C THR A 4 22.20 30.80 24.20
N PHE A 5 21.06 31.34 23.76
CA PHE A 5 19.78 30.65 23.83
C PHE A 5 19.75 29.42 22.90
N ARG A 6 20.34 29.53 21.71
CA ARG A 6 20.48 28.38 20.80
C ARG A 6 21.37 27.30 21.38
N HIS A 7 22.49 27.66 22.03
CA HIS A 7 23.37 26.69 22.69
C HIS A 7 22.74 26.01 23.90
N VAL A 8 21.98 26.76 24.70
CA VAL A 8 21.26 26.21 25.87
C VAL A 8 20.10 25.32 25.42
N LEU A 9 19.37 25.72 24.38
CA LEU A 9 18.31 24.89 23.79
C LEU A 9 18.87 23.62 23.15
N MET A 10 19.99 23.71 22.44
CA MET A 10 20.67 22.52 21.88
C MET A 10 21.15 21.60 23.00
N GLY A 11 21.76 22.14 24.07
CA GLY A 11 22.17 21.35 25.22
C GLY A 11 21.01 20.68 25.96
N LEU A 12 19.85 21.34 26.08
CA LEU A 12 18.67 20.77 26.72
C LEU A 12 18.00 19.70 25.84
N LEU A 13 17.93 19.91 24.52
CA LEU A 13 17.46 18.90 23.58
C LEU A 13 18.38 17.70 23.55
N ASP A 14 19.70 17.91 23.57
CA ASP A 14 20.69 16.86 23.65
C ASP A 14 20.54 16.07 24.96
N GLU A 15 20.48 16.74 26.12
CA GLU A 15 20.22 16.07 27.41
C GLU A 15 18.90 15.31 27.43
N LEU A 16 17.82 15.87 26.88
CA LEU A 16 16.51 15.23 26.85
C LEU A 16 16.47 14.03 25.88
N ILE A 17 17.16 14.12 24.75
CA ILE A 17 17.32 13.00 23.81
C ILE A 17 18.19 11.92 24.44
N PHE A 18 19.31 12.28 25.06
CA PHE A 18 20.23 11.32 25.68
C PHE A 18 19.62 10.65 26.92
N ASP A 19 18.89 11.37 27.75
CA ASP A 19 18.16 10.83 28.89
C ASP A 19 16.99 9.95 28.44
N PHE A 20 16.19 10.38 27.45
CA PHE A 20 15.12 9.56 26.86
C PHE A 20 15.65 8.28 26.21
N LEU A 21 16.81 8.34 25.55
CA LEU A 21 17.48 7.16 24.99
C LEU A 21 18.33 6.40 26.02
N GLY A 22 18.45 6.85 27.27
CA GLY A 22 19.23 6.20 28.33
C GLY A 22 20.73 6.09 28.01
N LEU A 23 21.35 7.18 27.55
CA LEU A 23 22.76 7.26 27.15
C LEU A 23 23.53 8.20 28.10
N GLU A 24 24.16 7.65 29.15
CA GLU A 24 24.93 8.44 30.13
C GLU A 24 26.35 8.78 29.65
N SER A 25 26.90 8.06 28.67
CA SER A 25 28.23 8.29 28.08
C SER A 25 28.36 7.57 26.72
N PRO A 26 27.73 8.08 25.65
CA PRO A 26 27.61 7.32 24.41
C PRO A 26 28.95 7.11 23.71
N THR A 27 29.20 5.87 23.32
CA THR A 27 30.27 5.56 22.37
C THR A 27 29.92 6.10 20.98
N LEU A 28 30.93 6.32 20.12
CA LEU A 28 30.70 6.83 18.75
C LEU A 28 29.71 5.96 17.96
N LEU A 29 29.71 4.65 18.21
CA LEU A 29 28.83 3.70 17.54
C LEU A 29 27.37 3.83 18.02
N GLU A 30 27.16 3.99 19.33
CA GLU A 30 25.82 4.26 19.88
C GLU A 30 25.26 5.57 19.37
N LEU A 31 26.10 6.60 19.20
CA LEU A 31 25.69 7.88 18.63
C LEU A 31 25.23 7.74 17.16
N ILE A 32 25.92 6.92 16.37
CA ILE A 32 25.52 6.64 14.98
C ILE A 32 24.18 5.91 14.95
N PHE A 33 23.99 4.89 15.79
CA PHE A 33 22.73 4.14 15.84
C PHE A 33 21.58 5.00 16.37
N ALA A 34 21.78 5.71 17.48
CA ALA A 34 20.78 6.63 18.04
C ALA A 34 20.44 7.75 17.05
N GLY A 35 21.45 8.35 16.41
CA GLY A 35 21.25 9.38 15.39
C GLY A 35 20.44 8.86 14.21
N SER A 36 20.75 7.67 13.70
CA SER A 36 19.97 7.05 12.63
C SER A 36 18.52 6.75 13.05
N ALA A 37 18.30 6.27 14.27
CA ALA A 37 16.96 6.01 14.81
C ALA A 37 16.14 7.30 14.91
N VAL A 38 16.73 8.38 15.42
CA VAL A 38 16.06 9.68 15.57
C VAL A 38 15.77 10.32 14.22
N ILE A 39 16.72 10.29 13.27
CA ILE A 39 16.50 10.85 11.93
C ILE A 39 15.45 10.04 11.18
N GLY A 40 15.60 8.71 11.13
CA GLY A 40 14.66 7.82 10.46
C GLY A 40 13.26 7.87 11.08
N GLY A 41 13.19 7.79 12.41
CA GLY A 41 11.94 7.84 13.16
C GLY A 41 11.27 9.21 13.10
N GLY A 42 12.03 10.31 13.18
CA GLY A 42 11.51 11.66 13.04
C GLY A 42 10.91 11.92 11.66
N LEU A 43 11.61 11.52 10.60
CA LEU A 43 11.09 11.61 9.24
C LEU A 43 9.88 10.69 9.03
N PHE A 44 9.90 9.47 9.59
CA PHE A 44 8.77 8.55 9.52
C PHE A 44 7.53 9.08 10.23
N LEU A 45 7.67 9.63 11.44
CA LEU A 45 6.56 10.23 12.20
C LEU A 45 6.03 11.49 11.53
N PHE A 46 6.91 12.33 11.00
CA PHE A 46 6.51 13.51 10.23
C PHE A 46 5.73 13.10 8.98
N TRP A 47 6.26 12.12 8.22
CA TRP A 47 5.59 11.54 7.06
C TRP A 47 4.22 10.96 7.43
N PHE A 48 4.15 10.16 8.49
CA PHE A 48 2.92 9.57 8.98
C PHE A 48 1.89 10.63 9.40
N ALA A 49 2.33 11.69 10.09
CA ALA A 49 1.47 12.80 10.47
C ALA A 49 0.92 13.55 9.24
N LEU A 50 1.76 13.78 8.22
CA LEU A 50 1.32 14.36 6.96
C LEU A 50 0.27 13.50 6.25
N VAL A 51 0.44 12.18 6.22
CA VAL A 51 -0.55 11.26 5.62
C VAL A 51 -1.86 11.26 6.41
N MET A 52 -1.78 11.24 7.75
CA MET A 52 -2.94 11.24 8.65
C MET A 52 -3.74 12.55 8.62
N ILE A 53 -3.07 13.69 8.59
CA ILE A 53 -3.70 15.02 8.57
C ILE A 53 -4.13 15.38 7.14
N GLY A 54 -3.31 15.00 6.16
CA GLY A 54 -3.43 15.42 4.77
C GLY A 54 -4.54 14.74 3.98
N GLY A 55 -4.97 13.52 4.34
CA GLY A 55 -6.14 12.82 3.75
C GLY A 55 -6.18 12.66 2.22
N ILE A 56 -5.17 13.16 1.51
CA ILE A 56 -5.10 13.29 0.06
C ILE A 56 -3.70 12.84 -0.32
N THR A 57 -3.58 11.55 -0.58
CA THR A 57 -2.37 10.91 -1.13
C THR A 57 -2.02 11.50 -2.51
N ALA A 58 -2.89 12.31 -3.12
CA ALA A 58 -2.69 12.93 -4.43
C ALA A 58 -1.83 14.21 -4.36
N ASP A 59 -2.26 15.25 -3.63
CA ASP A 59 -1.59 16.57 -3.63
C ASP A 59 -0.17 16.56 -3.02
N ILE A 60 0.08 15.72 -2.01
CA ILE A 60 1.41 15.63 -1.36
C ILE A 60 2.39 14.85 -2.26
N PHE A 61 1.91 13.86 -3.01
CA PHE A 61 2.75 13.12 -3.95
C PHE A 61 3.14 13.99 -5.15
N ASP A 62 2.22 14.81 -5.64
CA ASP A 62 2.49 15.76 -6.73
C ASP A 62 3.50 16.85 -6.33
N GLY A 63 3.34 17.44 -5.14
CA GLY A 63 4.23 18.50 -4.64
C GLY A 63 5.64 18.05 -4.22
N VAL A 64 5.83 16.78 -3.83
CA VAL A 64 7.13 16.24 -3.37
C VAL A 64 7.84 15.42 -4.45
N PHE A 65 7.11 14.74 -5.33
CA PHE A 65 7.67 13.92 -6.40
C PHE A 65 7.56 14.53 -7.81
N GLY A 66 6.94 15.69 -7.94
CA GLY A 66 7.08 16.60 -9.09
C GLY A 66 6.56 16.05 -10.41
N THR A 67 5.37 15.44 -10.43
CA THR A 67 4.78 14.95 -11.68
C THR A 67 3.25 14.93 -11.61
N ASP A 68 2.64 15.70 -12.52
CA ASP A 68 1.22 15.70 -12.91
C ASP A 68 0.52 14.36 -12.64
N ILE A 69 -0.53 14.41 -11.83
CA ILE A 69 -1.41 13.29 -11.45
C ILE A 69 -2.36 12.89 -12.60
N ASP A 70 -1.88 12.81 -13.84
CA ASP A 70 -2.65 12.27 -14.98
C ASP A 70 -2.07 10.96 -15.53
N ALA A 71 -0.94 10.51 -14.98
CA ALA A 71 -0.41 9.18 -15.24
C ALA A 71 0.14 8.58 -13.94
N ILE A 72 -0.62 7.68 -13.32
CA ILE A 72 -0.08 6.72 -12.35
C ILE A 72 0.86 5.78 -13.12
N GLY A 73 2.04 6.28 -13.46
CA GLY A 73 3.15 5.52 -13.98
C GLY A 73 3.83 4.84 -12.80
N ALA A 74 4.20 3.57 -12.96
CA ALA A 74 4.89 2.77 -11.96
C ALA A 74 6.09 3.51 -11.30
N ASP A 75 6.69 4.48 -11.98
CA ASP A 75 7.84 5.26 -11.50
C ASP A 75 7.58 6.07 -10.21
N ALA A 76 6.42 6.73 -10.08
CA ALA A 76 6.09 7.53 -8.89
C ALA A 76 5.82 6.64 -7.66
N SER A 77 5.11 5.53 -7.87
CA SER A 77 4.86 4.53 -6.83
C SER A 77 6.15 3.87 -6.34
N PHE A 78 7.09 3.57 -7.24
CA PHE A 78 8.41 3.07 -6.88
C PHE A 78 9.24 4.08 -6.09
N LYS A 79 9.20 5.37 -6.46
CA LYS A 79 9.92 6.44 -5.74
C LYS A 79 9.38 6.66 -4.32
N ALA A 80 8.07 6.65 -4.14
CA ALA A 80 7.47 6.76 -2.82
C ALA A 80 7.75 5.52 -1.94
N LEU A 81 7.67 4.32 -2.52
CA LEU A 81 7.96 3.07 -1.81
C LEU A 81 9.43 2.97 -1.38
N THR A 82 10.35 3.42 -2.24
CA THR A 82 11.78 3.47 -1.90
C THR A 82 12.08 4.51 -0.83
N PHE A 83 11.50 5.71 -0.91
CA PHE A 83 11.67 6.73 0.12
C PHE A 83 11.16 6.26 1.49
N GLN A 84 9.96 5.69 1.54
CA GLN A 84 9.38 5.14 2.77
C GLN A 84 10.20 3.96 3.31
N GLY A 85 10.67 3.08 2.43
CA GLY A 85 11.53 1.96 2.78
C GLY A 85 12.88 2.39 3.36
N ILE A 86 13.50 3.46 2.86
CA ILE A 86 14.76 4.00 3.36
C ILE A 86 14.59 4.64 4.76
N MET A 87 13.50 5.38 4.98
CA MET A 87 13.19 5.95 6.30
C MET A 87 12.96 4.84 7.34
N ALA A 88 12.18 3.81 6.98
CA ALA A 88 11.96 2.65 7.83
C ALA A 88 13.28 1.91 8.11
N PHE A 89 14.09 1.66 7.07
CA PHE A 89 15.41 1.05 7.22
C PHE A 89 16.25 1.80 8.24
N LEU A 90 16.37 3.12 8.11
CA LEU A 90 17.22 3.94 8.97
C LEU A 90 16.75 3.90 10.43
N MET A 91 15.43 3.95 10.64
CA MET A 91 14.81 3.85 11.97
C MET A 91 15.10 2.49 12.64
N PHE A 92 14.80 1.39 11.95
CA PHE A 92 14.92 0.04 12.50
C PHE A 92 16.37 -0.46 12.56
N PHE A 93 17.23 0.02 11.66
CA PHE A 93 18.68 -0.15 11.75
C PHE A 93 19.22 0.49 13.03
N GLY A 94 18.86 1.74 13.29
CA GLY A 94 19.26 2.49 14.47
C GLY A 94 18.77 1.85 15.77
N LEU A 95 17.48 1.52 15.84
CA LEU A 95 16.89 0.88 17.03
C LEU A 95 17.45 -0.52 17.26
N GLY A 96 17.57 -1.34 16.21
CA GLY A 96 18.09 -2.70 16.31
C GLY A 96 19.57 -2.75 16.73
N GLY A 97 20.40 -1.87 16.16
CA GLY A 97 21.81 -1.76 16.55
C GLY A 97 21.99 -1.23 17.97
N LEU A 98 21.22 -0.21 18.35
CA LEU A 98 21.28 0.36 19.70
C LEU A 98 20.80 -0.63 20.77
N PHE A 99 19.76 -1.41 20.48
CA PHE A 99 19.25 -2.45 21.38
C PHE A 99 20.32 -3.50 21.69
N VAL A 100 21.09 -3.91 20.70
CA VAL A 100 22.16 -4.90 20.86
C VAL A 100 23.32 -4.33 21.68
N LEU A 101 23.72 -3.07 21.43
CA LEU A 101 24.78 -2.42 22.21
C LEU A 101 24.39 -2.25 23.68
N LYS A 102 23.13 -1.87 23.95
CA LYS A 102 22.61 -1.77 25.32
C LYS A 102 22.45 -3.12 26.03
N SER A 103 22.41 -4.22 25.29
CA SER A 103 22.26 -5.58 25.82
C SER A 103 23.61 -6.29 26.04
N ASP A 104 24.71 -5.53 26.18
CA ASP A 104 26.09 -6.05 26.31
C ASP A 104 26.56 -6.85 25.07
N GLY A 105 25.94 -6.58 23.92
CA GLY A 105 26.32 -7.17 22.64
C GLY A 105 27.56 -6.50 22.05
N GLY A 106 28.44 -7.29 21.42
CA GLY A 106 29.63 -6.76 20.76
C GLY A 106 29.31 -5.85 19.55
N ASN A 107 30.17 -4.87 19.29
CA ASN A 107 30.02 -3.88 18.20
C ASN A 107 29.73 -4.52 16.83
N ALA A 108 30.41 -5.62 16.51
CA ALA A 108 30.20 -6.33 15.25
C ALA A 108 28.80 -6.95 15.15
N ILE A 109 28.27 -7.47 16.27
CA ILE A 109 26.93 -8.07 16.33
C ILE A 109 25.87 -6.99 16.19
N ALA A 110 26.07 -5.81 16.80
CA ALA A 110 25.16 -4.68 16.67
C ALA A 110 24.99 -4.21 15.21
N ILE A 111 26.08 -4.13 14.44
CA ILE A 111 26.03 -3.74 13.02
C ILE A 111 25.26 -4.79 12.21
N VAL A 112 25.52 -6.08 12.44
CA VAL A 112 24.85 -7.16 11.71
C VAL A 112 23.36 -7.21 12.04
N VAL A 113 23.00 -7.18 13.33
CA VAL A 113 21.60 -7.23 13.77
C VAL A 113 20.85 -5.96 13.36
N GLY A 114 21.47 -4.79 13.49
CA GLY A 114 20.92 -3.53 12.95
C GLY A 114 20.67 -3.63 11.45
N GLY A 115 21.65 -4.12 10.68
CA GLY A 115 21.53 -4.32 9.23
C GLY A 115 20.38 -5.26 8.85
N ILE A 116 20.26 -6.41 9.52
CA ILE A 116 19.18 -7.37 9.29
C ILE A 116 17.82 -6.75 9.64
N THR A 117 17.73 -6.05 10.78
CA THR A 117 16.48 -5.45 11.25
C THR A 117 16.02 -4.31 10.35
N GLY A 118 16.96 -3.47 9.91
CA GLY A 118 16.69 -2.43 8.92
C GLY A 118 16.26 -3.02 7.58
N PHE A 119 16.98 -4.01 7.04
CA PHE A 119 16.63 -4.63 5.77
C PHE A 119 15.27 -5.34 5.82
N ALA A 120 14.99 -6.05 6.92
CA ALA A 120 13.70 -6.68 7.16
C ALA A 120 12.55 -5.65 7.15
N SER A 121 12.76 -4.45 7.70
CA SER A 121 11.76 -3.39 7.67
C SER A 121 11.48 -2.84 6.27
N MET A 122 12.52 -2.73 5.42
CA MET A 122 12.38 -2.31 4.03
C MET A 122 11.56 -3.33 3.23
N VAL A 123 11.90 -4.61 3.35
CA VAL A 123 11.14 -5.71 2.72
C VAL A 123 9.70 -5.78 3.27
N GLY A 124 9.53 -5.59 4.57
CA GLY A 124 8.23 -5.57 5.24
C GLY A 124 7.32 -4.48 4.69
N THR A 125 7.87 -3.28 4.45
CA THR A 125 7.13 -2.17 3.84
C THR A 125 6.68 -2.50 2.42
N GLY A 126 7.56 -3.11 1.61
CA GLY A 126 7.20 -3.57 0.26
C GLY A 126 6.05 -4.59 0.26
N LYS A 127 6.13 -5.61 1.12
CA LYS A 127 5.07 -6.63 1.25
C LYS A 127 3.74 -6.04 1.73
N LEU A 128 3.78 -5.01 2.56
CA LEU A 128 2.57 -4.33 3.01
C LEU A 128 1.83 -3.65 1.84
N PHE A 129 2.57 -3.03 0.92
CA PHE A 129 1.98 -2.46 -0.30
C PHE A 129 1.42 -3.53 -1.24
N GLU A 130 2.16 -4.63 -1.46
CA GLU A 130 1.64 -5.77 -2.24
C GLU A 130 0.35 -6.33 -1.63
N PHE A 131 0.27 -6.42 -0.30
CA PHE A 131 -0.92 -6.84 0.40
C PHE A 131 -2.10 -5.88 0.14
N PHE A 132 -1.89 -4.56 0.22
CA PHE A 132 -2.94 -3.59 -0.09
C PHE A 132 -3.37 -3.61 -1.56
N ILE A 133 -2.45 -3.76 -2.50
CA ILE A 133 -2.77 -3.92 -3.93
C ILE A 133 -3.56 -5.21 -4.15
N GLY A 134 -3.18 -6.31 -3.48
CA GLY A 134 -3.91 -7.57 -3.52
C GLY A 134 -5.36 -7.42 -3.05
N LEU A 135 -5.59 -6.68 -1.96
CA LEU A 135 -6.94 -6.37 -1.48
C LEU A 135 -7.74 -5.50 -2.46
N GLN A 136 -7.07 -4.65 -3.25
CA GLN A 136 -7.73 -3.82 -4.25
C GLN A 136 -8.01 -4.59 -5.55
N ALA A 137 -7.16 -5.55 -5.91
CA ALA A 137 -7.27 -6.36 -7.12
C ALA A 137 -8.47 -7.34 -7.08
N ASP A 138 -8.93 -7.75 -5.89
CA ASP A 138 -10.14 -8.56 -5.71
C ASP A 138 -11.44 -7.84 -6.15
N GLY A 139 -11.37 -6.56 -6.51
CA GLY A 139 -12.47 -5.81 -7.12
C GLY A 139 -12.71 -6.14 -8.61
N THR A 140 -11.68 -6.51 -9.37
CA THR A 140 -11.75 -6.72 -10.83
C THR A 140 -11.98 -8.19 -11.16
N VAL A 141 -13.15 -8.71 -10.80
CA VAL A 141 -13.58 -10.04 -11.25
C VAL A 141 -13.48 -10.12 -12.77
N ASN A 142 -12.61 -11.01 -13.25
CA ASN A 142 -12.41 -11.24 -14.68
C ASN A 142 -13.73 -11.74 -15.28
N ILE A 143 -14.31 -10.96 -16.20
CA ILE A 143 -15.58 -11.30 -16.84
C ILE A 143 -15.53 -12.65 -17.56
N ALA A 144 -14.35 -13.12 -18.00
CA ALA A 144 -14.18 -14.43 -18.60
C ALA A 144 -14.49 -15.59 -17.61
N SER A 145 -14.39 -15.35 -16.30
CA SER A 145 -14.81 -16.32 -15.29
C SER A 145 -16.33 -16.47 -15.17
N ALA A 146 -17.10 -15.63 -15.88
CA ALA A 146 -18.56 -15.76 -15.97
C ALA A 146 -19.01 -16.89 -16.89
N VAL A 147 -18.13 -17.50 -17.70
CA VAL A 147 -18.47 -18.63 -18.58
C VAL A 147 -18.97 -19.81 -17.74
N ASN A 148 -20.11 -20.40 -18.12
CA ASN A 148 -20.90 -21.39 -17.38
C ASN A 148 -21.62 -20.91 -16.12
N ALA A 149 -21.50 -19.63 -15.73
CA ALA A 149 -22.25 -19.10 -14.59
C ALA A 149 -23.76 -19.06 -14.91
N LYS A 150 -24.57 -19.30 -13.87
CA LYS A 150 -26.03 -19.18 -13.92
C LYS A 150 -26.46 -17.83 -13.36
N GLY A 151 -27.52 -17.27 -13.92
CA GLY A 151 -28.04 -15.98 -13.51
C GLY A 151 -29.48 -15.78 -13.93
N THR A 152 -29.95 -14.55 -13.76
CA THR A 152 -31.32 -14.16 -14.07
C THR A 152 -31.32 -12.93 -14.97
N VAL A 153 -32.22 -12.89 -15.94
CA VAL A 153 -32.41 -11.70 -16.79
C VAL A 153 -32.99 -10.56 -15.95
N TYR A 154 -32.27 -9.45 -15.87
CA TYR A 154 -32.71 -8.23 -15.19
C TYR A 154 -33.46 -7.30 -16.14
N LEU A 155 -32.95 -7.16 -17.37
CA LEU A 155 -33.59 -6.43 -18.46
C LEU A 155 -33.73 -7.37 -19.65
N GLY A 156 -34.97 -7.57 -20.12
CA GLY A 156 -35.31 -8.46 -21.22
C GLY A 156 -34.38 -8.30 -22.44
N ILE A 157 -34.00 -9.42 -23.02
CA ILE A 157 -33.13 -9.48 -24.20
C ILE A 157 -34.03 -9.69 -25.41
N SER A 158 -33.96 -8.81 -26.40
CA SER A 158 -34.65 -9.00 -27.70
C SER A 158 -33.66 -9.47 -28.77
N GLU A 159 -34.14 -9.87 -29.94
CA GLU A 159 -33.26 -10.40 -31.02
C GLU A 159 -32.16 -9.40 -31.42
N GLU A 160 -32.49 -8.11 -31.48
CA GLU A 160 -31.59 -7.03 -31.90
C GLU A 160 -31.04 -6.18 -30.75
N ASN A 161 -31.67 -6.20 -29.57
CA ASN A 161 -31.31 -5.33 -28.45
C ASN A 161 -30.48 -6.06 -27.39
N ILE A 162 -29.49 -5.36 -26.85
CA ILE A 162 -28.69 -5.82 -25.71
C ILE A 162 -29.54 -5.66 -24.44
N GLY A 163 -29.79 -6.78 -23.76
CA GLY A 163 -30.41 -6.77 -22.44
C GLY A 163 -29.36 -6.76 -21.33
N GLN A 164 -29.82 -6.95 -20.09
CA GLN A 164 -28.94 -7.04 -18.93
C GLN A 164 -29.25 -8.28 -18.11
N VAL A 165 -28.22 -9.01 -17.70
CA VAL A 165 -28.33 -10.20 -16.86
C VAL A 165 -27.57 -10.00 -15.57
N GLN A 166 -28.12 -10.55 -14.50
CA GLN A 166 -27.46 -10.60 -13.21
C GLN A 166 -26.87 -12.00 -13.03
N VAL A 167 -25.55 -12.10 -12.98
CA VAL A 167 -24.82 -13.37 -12.83
C VAL A 167 -23.92 -13.31 -11.61
N ASN A 168 -23.79 -14.44 -10.93
CA ASN A 168 -22.85 -14.56 -9.83
C ASN A 168 -21.45 -14.86 -10.39
N VAL A 169 -20.53 -13.91 -10.26
CA VAL A 169 -19.14 -14.05 -10.72
C VAL A 169 -18.23 -13.74 -9.55
N GLY A 170 -17.41 -14.70 -9.14
CA GLY A 170 -16.54 -14.54 -7.96
C GLY A 170 -17.30 -14.38 -6.63
N GLY A 171 -18.48 -14.98 -6.49
CA GLY A 171 -19.27 -14.93 -5.25
C GLY A 171 -20.14 -13.68 -5.07
N THR A 172 -20.10 -12.74 -6.03
CA THR A 172 -20.92 -11.51 -6.02
C THR A 172 -21.85 -11.48 -7.22
N LEU A 173 -23.12 -11.12 -7.01
CA LEU A 173 -24.08 -10.83 -8.08
C LEU A 173 -23.71 -9.51 -8.76
N ARG A 174 -23.35 -9.58 -10.03
CA ARG A 174 -23.02 -8.42 -10.87
C ARG A 174 -23.91 -8.38 -12.10
N THR A 175 -24.22 -7.18 -12.57
CA THR A 175 -25.04 -6.97 -13.77
C THR A 175 -24.13 -6.74 -14.96
N TYR A 176 -24.33 -7.52 -16.02
CA TYR A 176 -23.56 -7.42 -17.26
C TYR A 176 -24.51 -7.28 -18.47
N PRO A 177 -24.07 -6.59 -19.53
CA PRO A 177 -24.79 -6.59 -20.80
C PRO A 177 -24.78 -8.00 -21.39
N ALA A 178 -25.90 -8.43 -21.95
CA ALA A 178 -26.03 -9.77 -22.52
C ALA A 178 -26.83 -9.82 -23.82
N ARG A 179 -26.52 -10.82 -24.64
CA ARG A 179 -27.26 -11.17 -25.86
C ARG A 179 -27.62 -12.66 -25.87
N SER A 180 -28.74 -12.97 -26.50
CA SER A 180 -29.23 -14.32 -26.70
C SER A 180 -28.38 -15.07 -27.73
N PHE A 181 -27.99 -16.31 -27.43
CA PHE A 181 -27.24 -17.16 -28.36
C PHE A 181 -28.06 -17.50 -29.62
N ASP A 182 -29.32 -17.92 -29.44
CA ASP A 182 -30.21 -18.35 -30.52
C ASP A 182 -31.05 -17.23 -31.13
N LYS A 183 -30.68 -15.96 -30.88
CA LYS A 183 -31.46 -14.76 -31.25
C LYS A 183 -32.91 -14.78 -30.77
N THR A 184 -33.24 -15.58 -29.76
CA THR A 184 -34.60 -15.65 -29.22
C THR A 184 -34.79 -14.57 -28.15
N SER A 185 -35.98 -13.97 -28.09
CA SER A 185 -36.33 -13.02 -27.02
C SER A 185 -36.43 -13.73 -25.67
N ILE A 186 -35.79 -13.17 -24.64
CA ILE A 186 -35.81 -13.69 -23.27
C ILE A 186 -36.38 -12.63 -22.34
N ASP A 187 -37.51 -12.94 -21.69
CA ASP A 187 -38.18 -12.04 -20.77
C ASP A 187 -37.41 -11.86 -19.45
N THR A 188 -37.69 -10.75 -18.76
CA THR A 188 -37.13 -10.49 -17.42
C THR A 188 -37.54 -11.57 -16.42
N GLY A 189 -36.61 -11.95 -15.54
CA GLY A 189 -36.83 -12.96 -14.49
C GLY A 189 -36.55 -14.40 -14.91
N VAL A 190 -36.24 -14.66 -16.19
CA VAL A 190 -35.89 -15.99 -16.69
C VAL A 190 -34.46 -16.36 -16.25
N MET A 191 -34.25 -17.63 -15.88
CA MET A 191 -32.91 -18.15 -15.61
C MET A 191 -32.12 -18.39 -16.90
N ILE A 192 -30.87 -17.97 -16.89
CA ILE A 192 -29.95 -18.12 -18.03
C ILE A 192 -28.64 -18.74 -17.60
N GLN A 193 -27.92 -19.31 -18.57
CA GLN A 193 -26.55 -19.77 -18.45
C GLN A 193 -25.66 -19.04 -19.45
N VAL A 194 -24.51 -18.57 -18.99
CA VAL A 194 -23.50 -17.92 -19.85
C VAL A 194 -22.72 -18.99 -20.62
N LYS A 195 -22.70 -18.89 -21.95
CA LYS A 195 -21.89 -19.76 -22.83
C LYS A 195 -20.52 -19.19 -23.11
N GLU A 196 -20.47 -17.87 -23.35
CA GLU A 196 -19.26 -17.20 -23.81
C GLU A 196 -19.30 -15.72 -23.43
N VAL A 197 -18.14 -15.07 -23.47
CA VAL A 197 -18.00 -13.62 -23.31
C VAL A 197 -17.32 -13.06 -24.54
N VAL A 198 -17.97 -12.11 -25.22
CA VAL A 198 -17.45 -11.46 -26.42
C VAL A 198 -17.42 -9.95 -26.20
N ALA A 199 -16.23 -9.35 -26.24
CA ALA A 199 -16.03 -7.91 -26.11
C ALA A 199 -16.73 -7.27 -24.88
N GLY A 200 -16.76 -7.98 -23.75
CA GLY A 200 -17.41 -7.52 -22.51
C GLY A 200 -18.92 -7.74 -22.44
N VAL A 201 -19.52 -8.40 -23.45
CA VAL A 201 -20.94 -8.78 -23.50
C VAL A 201 -21.06 -10.29 -23.29
N LEU A 202 -21.97 -10.71 -22.41
CA LEU A 202 -22.23 -12.12 -22.13
C LEU A 202 -23.16 -12.71 -23.20
N ILE A 203 -22.76 -13.83 -23.79
CA ILE A 203 -23.63 -14.62 -24.65
C ILE A 203 -24.32 -15.67 -23.80
N VAL A 204 -25.64 -15.61 -23.72
CA VAL A 204 -26.43 -16.39 -22.76
C VAL A 204 -27.49 -17.24 -23.47
N GLU A 205 -27.77 -18.41 -22.90
CA GLU A 205 -28.85 -19.31 -23.32
C GLU A 205 -29.82 -19.49 -22.14
N ARG A 206 -31.11 -19.66 -22.46
CA ARG A 206 -32.13 -19.97 -21.45
C ARG A 206 -31.94 -21.38 -20.92
N ILE A 207 -32.13 -21.55 -19.61
CA ILE A 207 -32.22 -22.86 -18.95
C ILE A 207 -33.68 -23.36 -18.94
#